data_AF-A0A161V0K4-F1
#
_entry.id   AF-A0A161V0K4-F1
#
_cell.length_a   1.000
_cell.length_b   1.000
_cell.length_c   1.000
_cell.angle_alpha   90.00
_cell.angle_beta   90.00
_cell.angle_gamma   90.00
#
_symmetry.space_group_name_H-M   'P 1'
#
loop_
_entity.id
_entity.type
_entity.pdbx_description
1 polymer ?
#
loop_
_entity_poly.entity_id
_entity_poly.type
_entity_poly.pdbx_seq_one_letter_code
_entity_poly.pdbx_strand_id
1 'polypeptide(L)'
;MAGAGKGLSAADRLCVACVELLPVDGAAISVIHDGVTRGTFGSSGEFSRRLDDFHFTFGEGPCLDAVSSGLPILVPDLSDPDERRWPAFTPAVLDAGVHAIFALPTAIAAVHVGVLDLFCRAPGPLSASALNAGMWAAELAALPLLDLMTSDLDWDAASEGQDGWEQLASLERVEVYQATGILMGQLELDSVEALARLRAHAFLTGQTASEVAWDIIERRLVLSSDDNPTSGYDSGSI
;
A
#
# COMPACT_ATOMS: atom_id res chain seq x y z
N MET A 1 -25.92 -0.20 -7.59
CA MET A 1 -25.00 0.24 -8.68
C MET A 1 -24.41 1.65 -8.52
N ALA A 2 -24.38 2.25 -7.32
CA ALA A 2 -23.81 3.58 -7.14
C ALA A 2 -22.98 3.71 -5.84
N GLY A 3 -22.71 2.61 -5.13
CA GLY A 3 -21.99 2.58 -3.85
C GLY A 3 -20.48 2.61 -4.06
N ALA A 4 -19.87 1.51 -4.49
CA ALA A 4 -18.41 1.39 -4.68
C ALA A 4 -17.72 2.61 -5.34
N GLY A 5 -18.22 3.12 -6.47
CA GLY A 5 -17.66 4.32 -7.13
C GLY A 5 -17.84 5.63 -6.35
N LYS A 6 -18.89 5.73 -5.51
CA LYS A 6 -19.06 6.86 -4.57
C LYS A 6 -18.15 6.73 -3.36
N GLY A 7 -17.98 5.51 -2.82
CA GLY A 7 -17.06 5.22 -1.72
C GLY A 7 -15.62 5.61 -2.06
N LEU A 8 -15.10 5.11 -3.18
CA LEU A 8 -13.77 5.46 -3.71
C LEU A 8 -13.61 6.98 -3.90
N SER A 9 -14.57 7.61 -4.58
CA SER A 9 -14.55 9.07 -4.80
C SER A 9 -14.61 9.87 -3.49
N ALA A 10 -15.31 9.37 -2.47
CA ALA A 10 -15.35 9.99 -1.15
C ALA A 10 -14.04 9.82 -0.38
N ALA A 11 -13.38 8.66 -0.49
CA ALA A 11 -12.08 8.40 0.12
C ALA A 11 -10.98 9.28 -0.48
N ASP A 12 -10.95 9.43 -1.82
CA ASP A 12 -10.02 10.35 -2.49
C ASP A 12 -10.26 11.81 -2.03
N ARG A 13 -11.52 12.26 -1.98
CA ARG A 13 -11.85 13.61 -1.48
C ARG A 13 -11.42 13.83 -0.03
N LEU A 14 -11.56 12.82 0.81
CA LEU A 14 -11.11 12.91 2.21
C LEU A 14 -9.58 13.04 2.29
N CYS A 15 -8.84 12.28 1.47
CA CYS A 15 -7.38 12.40 1.40
C CYS A 15 -6.95 13.78 0.89
N VAL A 16 -7.59 14.29 -0.17
CA VAL A 16 -7.34 15.65 -0.67
C VAL A 16 -7.61 16.70 0.42
N ALA A 17 -8.73 16.58 1.14
CA ALA A 17 -9.05 17.50 2.24
C ALA A 17 -8.03 17.45 3.38
N CYS A 18 -7.45 16.27 3.67
CA CYS A 18 -6.36 16.16 4.66
C CYS A 18 -5.15 16.98 4.24
N VAL A 19 -4.74 16.91 2.97
CA VAL A 19 -3.61 17.70 2.43
C VAL A 19 -3.91 19.20 2.42
N GLU A 20 -5.17 19.60 2.16
CA GLU A 20 -5.57 21.02 2.16
C GLU A 20 -5.64 21.63 3.57
N LEU A 21 -5.95 20.83 4.59
CA LEU A 21 -6.26 21.31 5.95
C LEU A 21 -5.16 21.01 6.97
N LEU A 22 -4.30 20.03 6.72
CA LEU A 22 -3.23 19.60 7.62
C LEU A 22 -1.85 19.96 7.01
N PRO A 23 -0.80 20.14 7.83
CA PRO A 23 0.54 20.40 7.35
C PRO A 23 1.22 19.10 6.88
N VAL A 24 0.66 18.46 5.84
CA VAL A 24 1.12 17.19 5.25
C VAL A 24 1.19 17.34 3.73
N ASP A 25 2.03 16.55 3.08
CA ASP A 25 2.27 16.62 1.63
C ASP A 25 1.49 15.56 0.84
N GLY A 26 1.01 14.52 1.52
CA GLY A 26 0.22 13.46 0.92
C GLY A 26 -0.65 12.75 1.96
N ALA A 27 -1.75 12.17 1.50
CA ALA A 27 -2.59 11.29 2.30
C ALA A 27 -3.07 10.10 1.45
N ALA A 28 -3.17 8.93 2.08
CA ALA A 28 -3.76 7.74 1.48
C ALA A 28 -4.59 6.96 2.51
N ILE A 29 -5.63 6.28 2.05
CA ILE A 29 -6.42 5.36 2.85
C ILE A 29 -6.20 3.97 2.29
N SER A 30 -5.71 3.06 3.13
CA SER A 30 -5.50 1.66 2.78
C SER A 30 -6.55 0.78 3.43
N VAL A 31 -6.85 -0.36 2.79
CA VAL A 31 -7.67 -1.43 3.37
C VAL A 31 -6.74 -2.56 3.77
N ILE A 32 -6.85 -3.03 5.01
CA ILE A 32 -6.07 -4.16 5.52
C ILE A 32 -7.02 -5.30 5.89
N HIS A 33 -6.66 -6.50 5.45
CA HIS A 33 -7.38 -7.73 5.75
C HIS A 33 -6.39 -8.86 5.96
N ASP A 34 -6.60 -9.67 7.01
CA ASP A 34 -5.70 -10.77 7.39
C ASP A 34 -4.22 -10.35 7.51
N GLY A 35 -3.97 -9.13 7.98
CA GLY A 35 -2.61 -8.57 8.17
C GLY A 35 -1.90 -8.16 6.88
N VAL A 36 -2.60 -8.11 5.74
CA VAL A 36 -2.06 -7.69 4.45
C VAL A 36 -2.87 -6.53 3.88
N THR A 37 -2.19 -5.53 3.31
CA THR A 37 -2.85 -4.45 2.57
C THR A 37 -3.52 -5.01 1.32
N ARG A 38 -4.85 -4.92 1.25
CA ARG A 38 -5.64 -5.28 0.07
C ARG A 38 -5.36 -4.28 -1.06
N GLY A 39 -5.42 -2.98 -0.78
CA GLY A 39 -5.09 -1.95 -1.76
C GLY A 39 -5.34 -0.54 -1.23
N THR A 40 -4.98 0.45 -2.04
CA THR A 40 -5.20 1.87 -1.76
C THR A 40 -6.62 2.29 -2.15
N PHE A 41 -7.45 2.52 -1.14
CA PHE A 41 -8.87 2.88 -1.28
C PHE A 41 -9.11 4.38 -1.47
N GLY A 42 -8.25 5.23 -0.93
CA GLY A 42 -8.29 6.66 -1.17
C GLY A 42 -6.88 7.21 -1.31
N SER A 43 -6.71 8.23 -2.12
CA SER A 43 -5.43 8.94 -2.23
C SER A 43 -5.62 10.40 -2.57
N SER A 44 -4.73 11.25 -2.04
CA SER A 44 -4.64 12.67 -2.41
C SER A 44 -3.98 12.89 -3.77
N GLY A 45 -3.40 11.84 -4.38
CA GLY A 45 -2.77 11.90 -5.69
C GLY A 45 -1.96 10.65 -6.04
N GLU A 46 -1.36 10.62 -7.22
CA GLU A 46 -0.55 9.47 -7.67
C GLU A 46 0.64 9.20 -6.74
N PHE A 47 1.28 10.26 -6.23
CA PHE A 47 2.38 10.16 -5.28
C PHE A 47 2.00 9.37 -4.01
N SER A 48 0.91 9.77 -3.33
CA SER A 48 0.46 9.09 -2.11
C SER A 48 -0.04 7.67 -2.38
N ARG A 49 -0.61 7.41 -3.57
CA ARG A 49 -1.03 6.06 -3.98
C ARG A 49 0.17 5.14 -4.14
N ARG A 50 1.23 5.62 -4.80
CA ARG A 50 2.49 4.90 -4.96
C ARG A 50 3.13 4.57 -3.61
N LEU A 51 3.12 5.52 -2.67
CA LEU A 51 3.69 5.33 -1.34
C LEU A 51 2.91 4.31 -0.51
N ASP A 52 1.58 4.33 -0.56
CA ASP A 52 0.76 3.33 0.13
C ASP A 52 0.99 1.90 -0.42
N ASP A 53 1.24 1.78 -1.73
CA ASP A 53 1.61 0.49 -2.36
C ASP A 53 2.93 -0.11 -1.84
N PHE A 54 3.81 0.70 -1.26
CA PHE A 54 5.05 0.19 -0.66
C PHE A 54 4.78 -0.69 0.57
N HIS A 55 3.70 -0.44 1.32
CA HIS A 55 3.31 -1.32 2.44
C HIS A 55 3.05 -2.74 1.96
N PHE A 56 2.36 -2.91 0.83
CA PHE A 56 2.13 -4.22 0.23
C PHE A 56 3.41 -4.80 -0.38
N THR A 57 4.15 -3.97 -1.12
CA THR A 57 5.36 -4.40 -1.84
C THR A 57 6.39 -4.96 -0.89
N PHE A 58 6.67 -4.26 0.21
CA PHE A 58 7.67 -4.67 1.19
C PHE A 58 7.09 -5.54 2.31
N GLY A 59 5.77 -5.50 2.53
CA GLY A 59 5.08 -6.32 3.54
C GLY A 59 5.40 -5.93 4.97
N GLU A 60 5.84 -4.69 5.14
CA GLU A 60 6.11 -4.03 6.39
C GLU A 60 5.81 -2.54 6.22
N GLY A 61 5.62 -1.85 7.34
CA GLY A 61 5.39 -0.42 7.37
C GLY A 61 4.44 0.00 8.50
N PRO A 62 4.39 1.30 8.80
CA PRO A 62 3.62 1.85 9.93
C PRO A 62 2.13 1.53 9.84
N CYS A 63 1.59 1.39 8.64
CA CYS A 63 0.20 1.05 8.40
C CYS A 63 -0.17 -0.36 8.92
N LEU A 64 0.68 -1.36 8.65
CA LEU A 64 0.47 -2.73 9.14
C LEU A 64 0.56 -2.78 10.68
N ASP A 65 1.52 -2.06 11.26
CA ASP A 65 1.68 -1.94 12.71
C ASP A 65 0.50 -1.21 13.36
N ALA A 66 -0.05 -0.18 12.71
CA ALA A 66 -1.20 0.59 13.19
C ALA A 66 -2.47 -0.28 13.27
N VAL A 67 -2.74 -1.10 12.25
CA VAL A 67 -3.88 -2.05 12.29
C VAL A 67 -3.66 -3.16 13.31
N SER A 68 -2.45 -3.71 13.38
CA SER A 68 -2.12 -4.78 14.32
C SER A 68 -2.25 -4.34 15.79
N SER A 69 -1.75 -3.14 16.11
CA SER A 69 -1.81 -2.58 17.47
C SER A 69 -3.15 -1.90 17.79
N GLY A 70 -3.90 -1.46 16.78
CA GLY A 70 -5.05 -0.58 16.94
C GLY A 70 -4.70 0.81 17.46
N LEU A 71 -3.43 1.22 17.33
CA LEU A 71 -2.91 2.49 17.83
C LEU A 71 -2.25 3.30 16.70
N PRO A 72 -2.31 4.64 16.76
CA PRO A 72 -1.57 5.48 15.83
C PRO A 72 -0.06 5.21 15.89
N ILE A 73 0.56 5.07 14.71
CA ILE A 73 2.02 4.99 14.57
C ILE A 73 2.51 6.34 14.03
N LEU A 74 3.25 7.07 14.86
CA LEU A 74 3.70 8.42 14.58
C LEU A 74 5.21 8.43 14.40
N VAL A 75 5.67 8.77 13.19
CA VAL A 75 7.09 8.77 12.84
C VAL A 75 7.45 10.15 12.32
N PRO A 76 7.89 11.06 13.21
CA PRO A 76 8.22 12.42 12.82
C PRO A 76 9.50 12.51 11.99
N ASP A 77 10.37 11.50 12.04
CA ASP A 77 11.59 11.46 11.24
C ASP A 77 11.94 10.01 10.88
N LEU A 78 11.74 9.65 9.62
CA LEU A 78 12.11 8.34 9.07
C LEU A 78 13.62 8.16 8.90
N SER A 79 14.39 9.26 8.92
CA SER A 79 15.85 9.22 8.84
C SER A 79 16.53 9.06 10.21
N ASP A 80 15.75 9.02 11.29
CA ASP A 80 16.26 8.77 12.64
C ASP A 80 16.96 7.39 12.69
N PRO A 81 18.25 7.31 13.07
CA PRO A 81 18.98 6.05 13.19
C PRO A 81 18.39 5.05 14.20
N ASP A 82 17.52 5.49 15.11
CA ASP A 82 16.81 4.64 16.06
C ASP A 82 15.49 4.08 15.48
N GLU A 83 15.01 4.63 14.36
CA GLU A 83 13.87 4.08 13.63
C GLU A 83 14.30 2.90 12.74
N ARG A 84 14.11 1.69 13.25
CA ARG A 84 14.57 0.44 12.59
C ARG A 84 13.45 -0.58 12.38
N ARG A 85 12.20 -0.19 12.58
CA ARG A 85 11.07 -1.13 12.56
C ARG A 85 10.81 -1.72 11.18
N TRP A 86 11.08 -0.96 10.12
CA TRP A 86 10.77 -1.35 8.73
C TRP A 86 12.00 -1.17 7.81
N PRO A 87 12.98 -2.09 7.85
CA PRO A 87 14.26 -1.98 7.13
C PRO A 87 14.16 -2.04 5.60
N ALA A 88 13.12 -2.62 5.03
CA ALA A 88 12.84 -2.63 3.59
C ALA A 88 11.97 -1.44 3.14
N PHE A 89 11.01 -1.02 3.97
CA PHE A 89 10.09 0.08 3.66
C PHE A 89 10.74 1.46 3.81
N THR A 90 11.44 1.71 4.92
CA THR A 90 11.96 3.04 5.26
C THR A 90 12.91 3.61 4.19
N PRO A 91 13.90 2.85 3.66
CA PRO A 91 14.78 3.37 2.62
C PRO A 91 14.02 3.77 1.33
N ALA A 92 13.07 2.95 0.89
CA ALA A 92 12.29 3.22 -0.32
C ALA A 92 11.42 4.48 -0.19
N VAL A 93 10.85 4.71 0.99
CA VAL A 93 10.04 5.90 1.28
C VAL A 93 10.91 7.16 1.39
N LEU A 94 12.10 7.05 1.98
CA LEU A 94 13.08 8.13 2.01
C LEU A 94 13.57 8.50 0.59
N ASP A 95 13.84 7.49 -0.25
CA ASP A 95 14.22 7.70 -1.66
C ASP A 95 13.10 8.35 -2.48
N ALA A 96 11.84 8.08 -2.13
CA ALA A 96 10.67 8.76 -2.68
C ALA A 96 10.47 10.21 -2.12
N GLY A 97 11.32 10.64 -1.19
CA GLY A 97 11.35 12.00 -0.65
C GLY A 97 10.38 12.24 0.50
N VAL A 98 9.93 11.19 1.19
CA VAL A 98 9.12 11.30 2.41
C VAL A 98 10.01 11.10 3.62
N HIS A 99 9.91 12.03 4.56
CA HIS A 99 10.74 12.09 5.76
C HIS A 99 9.95 11.93 7.06
N ALA A 100 8.62 12.05 7.03
CA ALA A 100 7.76 11.72 8.16
C ALA A 100 6.49 11.02 7.69
N ILE A 101 5.97 10.12 8.52
CA ILE A 101 4.75 9.37 8.25
C ILE A 101 3.92 9.19 9.53
N PHE A 102 2.61 9.37 9.41
CA PHE A 102 1.65 9.20 10.51
C PHE A 102 0.54 8.28 10.04
N ALA A 103 0.56 7.04 10.53
CA ALA A 103 -0.42 6.01 10.24
C ALA A 103 -1.50 6.02 11.31
N LEU A 104 -2.72 6.40 10.92
CA LEU A 104 -3.86 6.56 11.81
C LEU A 104 -4.89 5.47 11.53
N PRO A 105 -5.09 4.50 12.44
CA PRO A 105 -5.96 3.36 12.16
C PRO A 105 -7.43 3.78 12.09
N THR A 106 -8.16 3.16 11.15
CA THR A 106 -9.60 3.33 10.95
C THR A 106 -10.33 2.07 11.35
N ALA A 107 -11.38 2.21 12.16
CA ALA A 107 -12.18 1.10 12.67
C ALA A 107 -13.63 1.15 12.21
N ILE A 108 -14.19 -0.03 11.89
CA ILE A 108 -15.63 -0.25 11.69
C ILE A 108 -16.08 -1.27 12.74
N ALA A 109 -17.11 -0.93 13.53
CA ALA A 109 -17.64 -1.80 14.58
C ALA A 109 -16.55 -2.37 15.53
N ALA A 110 -15.58 -1.53 15.92
CA ALA A 110 -14.41 -1.87 16.75
C ALA A 110 -13.38 -2.83 16.12
N VAL A 111 -13.48 -3.11 14.82
CA VAL A 111 -12.47 -3.83 14.05
C VAL A 111 -11.67 -2.83 13.22
N HIS A 112 -10.35 -2.80 13.36
CA HIS A 112 -9.47 -1.98 12.52
C HIS A 112 -9.35 -2.63 11.14
N VAL A 113 -9.83 -1.94 10.11
CA VAL A 113 -9.97 -2.46 8.74
C VAL A 113 -9.19 -1.66 7.71
N GLY A 114 -8.55 -0.57 8.14
CA GLY A 114 -7.78 0.31 7.28
C GLY A 114 -6.98 1.32 8.07
N VAL A 115 -6.23 2.15 7.36
CA VAL A 115 -5.39 3.20 7.91
C VAL A 115 -5.47 4.41 7.02
N LEU A 116 -5.54 5.59 7.62
CA LEU A 116 -5.22 6.86 6.97
C LEU A 116 -3.73 7.15 7.21
N ASP A 117 -2.94 7.02 6.16
CA ASP A 117 -1.52 7.38 6.15
C ASP A 117 -1.36 8.83 5.72
N LEU A 118 -0.60 9.60 6.50
CA LEU A 118 -0.25 10.98 6.21
C LEU A 118 1.27 11.07 5.98
N PHE A 119 1.67 11.58 4.83
CA PHE A 119 3.08 11.65 4.40
C PHE A 119 3.57 13.10 4.41
N CYS A 120 4.78 13.34 4.91
CA CYS A 120 5.44 14.65 4.85
C CYS A 120 6.83 14.55 4.21
N ARG A 121 7.17 15.53 3.38
CA ARG A 121 8.49 15.70 2.75
C ARG A 121 9.53 16.32 3.66
N ALA A 122 9.10 16.93 4.76
CA ALA A 122 9.99 17.43 5.80
C ALA A 122 9.84 16.60 7.07
N PRO A 123 10.94 16.33 7.81
CA PRO A 123 10.83 15.75 9.13
C PRO A 123 10.21 16.76 10.11
N GLY A 124 9.53 16.24 11.12
CA GLY A 124 8.94 16.99 12.21
C GLY A 124 7.64 16.35 12.71
N PRO A 125 7.29 16.55 13.99
CA PRO A 125 6.02 16.07 14.52
C PRO A 125 4.84 16.91 14.01
N LEU A 126 3.68 16.27 13.87
CA LEU A 126 2.42 17.00 13.79
C LEU A 126 2.15 17.72 15.12
N SER A 127 1.57 18.92 15.03
CA SER A 127 1.03 19.59 16.21
C SER A 127 -0.13 18.77 16.78
N ALA A 128 -0.41 18.93 18.08
CA ALA A 128 -1.52 18.22 18.73
C ALA A 128 -2.87 18.47 18.05
N SER A 129 -3.09 19.69 17.52
CA SER A 129 -4.31 20.02 16.78
C SER A 129 -4.37 19.33 15.41
N ALA A 130 -3.24 19.27 14.69
CA ALA A 130 -3.17 18.59 13.40
C ALA A 130 -3.33 17.08 13.55
N LEU A 131 -2.69 16.48 14.56
CA LEU A 131 -2.84 15.06 14.87
C LEU A 131 -4.30 14.72 15.22
N ASN A 132 -4.94 15.53 16.09
CA ASN A 132 -6.34 15.31 16.43
C ASN A 132 -7.23 15.39 15.18
N ALA A 133 -7.05 16.43 14.34
CA ALA A 133 -7.79 16.53 13.08
C ALA A 133 -7.56 15.35 12.13
N GLY A 134 -6.33 14.84 12.05
CA GLY A 134 -6.02 13.60 11.34
C GLY A 134 -6.76 12.39 11.90
N MET A 135 -6.86 12.26 13.24
CA MET A 135 -7.64 11.18 13.87
C MET A 135 -9.14 11.27 13.53
N TRP A 136 -9.72 12.48 13.53
CA TRP A 136 -11.10 12.68 13.07
C TRP A 136 -11.27 12.30 11.60
N ALA A 137 -10.31 12.61 10.74
CA ALA A 137 -10.32 12.19 9.34
C ALA A 137 -10.24 10.66 9.23
N ALA A 138 -9.39 10.00 10.02
CA ALA A 138 -9.30 8.54 10.06
C ALA A 138 -10.62 7.89 10.52
N GLU A 139 -11.34 8.49 11.47
CA GLU A 139 -12.69 8.04 11.84
C GLU A 139 -13.70 8.23 10.70
N LEU A 140 -13.66 9.37 10.00
CA LEU A 140 -14.53 9.64 8.85
C LEU A 140 -14.26 8.69 7.68
N ALA A 141 -13.03 8.19 7.52
CA ALA A 141 -12.68 7.20 6.51
C ALA A 141 -13.44 5.87 6.67
N ALA A 142 -14.00 5.58 7.86
CA ALA A 142 -14.83 4.40 8.09
C ALA A 142 -16.10 4.39 7.21
N LEU A 143 -16.66 5.57 6.87
CA LEU A 143 -17.88 5.68 6.08
C LEU A 143 -17.71 5.19 4.63
N PRO A 144 -16.76 5.71 3.84
CA PRO A 144 -16.55 5.19 2.49
C PRO A 144 -16.06 3.74 2.50
N LEU A 145 -15.29 3.32 3.51
CA LEU A 145 -14.88 1.91 3.66
C LEU A 145 -16.08 0.98 3.89
N LEU A 146 -17.05 1.40 4.71
CA LEU A 146 -18.29 0.64 4.91
C LEU A 146 -19.10 0.53 3.62
N ASP A 147 -19.21 1.62 2.85
CA ASP A 147 -19.90 1.63 1.56
C ASP A 147 -19.27 0.65 0.56
N LEU A 148 -17.93 0.55 0.53
CA LEU A 148 -17.21 -0.47 -0.25
C LEU A 148 -17.59 -1.89 0.21
N MET A 149 -17.43 -2.20 1.50
CA MET A 149 -17.68 -3.55 2.03
C MET A 149 -19.13 -4.01 1.84
N THR A 150 -20.10 -3.09 1.87
CA THR A 150 -21.50 -3.41 1.59
C THR A 150 -21.81 -3.52 0.09
N SER A 151 -20.99 -2.94 -0.78
CA SER A 151 -21.13 -3.03 -2.23
C SER A 151 -20.61 -4.37 -2.79
N ASP A 152 -19.63 -5.00 -2.15
CA ASP A 152 -19.09 -6.32 -2.54
C ASP A 152 -20.12 -7.46 -2.41
N LEU A 153 -21.22 -7.23 -1.68
CA LEU A 153 -22.35 -8.17 -1.58
C LEU A 153 -23.22 -8.23 -2.85
N ASP A 154 -23.01 -7.34 -3.83
CA ASP A 154 -23.77 -7.22 -5.10
C ASP A 154 -22.92 -7.65 -6.34
N TRP A 155 -21.97 -8.60 -6.19
CA TRP A 155 -21.04 -9.08 -7.23
C TRP A 155 -21.70 -9.48 -8.57
N ASP A 156 -22.97 -9.92 -8.58
CA ASP A 156 -23.67 -10.36 -9.79
C ASP A 156 -24.06 -9.22 -10.76
N ALA A 157 -23.96 -7.94 -10.36
CA ALA A 157 -24.46 -6.80 -11.14
C ALA A 157 -23.37 -5.88 -11.73
N ALA A 158 -22.07 -6.11 -11.48
CA ALA A 158 -21.01 -5.10 -11.71
C ALA A 158 -20.32 -5.14 -13.10
N SER A 159 -21.03 -5.43 -14.20
CA SER A 159 -20.44 -5.55 -15.54
C SER A 159 -20.50 -4.31 -16.44
N GLU A 160 -20.87 -3.13 -15.94
CA GLU A 160 -21.24 -1.98 -16.81
C GLU A 160 -20.28 -0.76 -16.80
N GLY A 161 -19.12 -0.78 -16.11
CA GLY A 161 -18.19 0.36 -16.13
C GLY A 161 -16.71 -0.05 -16.04
N GLN A 162 -15.91 0.33 -17.04
CA GLN A 162 -14.49 -0.03 -17.13
C GLN A 162 -13.64 0.60 -15.99
N ASP A 163 -13.86 1.89 -15.69
CA ASP A 163 -13.11 2.60 -14.64
C ASP A 163 -13.36 2.02 -13.22
N GLY A 164 -14.60 1.66 -12.92
CA GLY A 164 -14.96 1.07 -11.62
C GLY A 164 -14.38 -0.33 -11.43
N TRP A 165 -14.32 -1.11 -12.52
CA TRP A 165 -13.76 -2.46 -12.53
C TRP A 165 -12.24 -2.44 -12.42
N GLU A 166 -11.55 -1.54 -13.12
CA GLU A 166 -10.10 -1.34 -13.00
C GLU A 166 -9.71 -0.90 -11.59
N GLN A 167 -10.49 0.00 -10.98
CA GLN A 167 -10.21 0.49 -9.63
C GLN A 167 -10.51 -0.57 -8.55
N LEU A 168 -11.58 -1.36 -8.68
CA LEU A 168 -11.84 -2.52 -7.81
C LEU A 168 -10.79 -3.62 -8.00
N ALA A 169 -10.41 -3.93 -9.23
CA ALA A 169 -9.34 -4.88 -9.52
C ALA A 169 -8.00 -4.45 -8.90
N SER A 170 -7.71 -3.15 -8.88
CA SER A 170 -6.53 -2.62 -8.19
C SER A 170 -6.61 -2.76 -6.66
N LEU A 171 -7.81 -2.66 -6.08
CA LEU A 171 -8.04 -2.92 -4.65
C LEU A 171 -7.86 -4.40 -4.29
N GLU A 172 -8.13 -5.29 -5.23
CA GLU A 172 -7.90 -6.73 -5.07
C GLU A 172 -6.50 -7.16 -5.56
N ARG A 173 -5.71 -6.23 -6.12
CA ARG A 173 -4.40 -6.46 -6.74
C ARG A 173 -4.43 -7.63 -7.72
N VAL A 174 -5.48 -7.70 -8.53
CA VAL A 174 -5.71 -8.79 -9.48
C VAL A 174 -4.51 -8.97 -10.41
N GLU A 175 -3.89 -7.86 -10.84
CA GLU A 175 -2.69 -7.86 -11.67
C GLU A 175 -1.51 -8.57 -10.99
N VAL A 176 -1.31 -8.38 -9.68
CA VAL A 176 -0.23 -9.04 -8.93
C VAL A 176 -0.46 -10.55 -8.89
N TYR A 177 -1.69 -10.99 -8.64
CA TYR A 177 -2.02 -12.41 -8.62
C TYR A 177 -1.97 -13.05 -10.02
N GLN A 178 -2.34 -12.32 -11.07
CA GLN A 178 -2.18 -12.77 -12.45
C GLN A 178 -0.70 -12.95 -12.80
N ALA A 179 0.15 -11.96 -12.51
CA ALA A 179 1.59 -12.06 -12.71
C ALA A 179 2.20 -13.20 -11.89
N THR A 180 1.75 -13.39 -10.65
CA THR A 180 2.15 -14.53 -9.80
C THR A 180 1.83 -15.86 -10.49
N GLY A 181 0.62 -16.01 -11.05
CA GLY A 181 0.24 -17.22 -11.80
C GLY A 181 1.09 -17.46 -13.06
N ILE A 182 1.47 -16.39 -13.77
CA ILE A 182 2.41 -16.48 -14.89
C ILE A 182 3.77 -17.00 -14.42
N LEU A 183 4.30 -16.47 -13.32
CA LEU A 183 5.58 -16.89 -12.74
C LEU A 183 5.55 -18.33 -12.24
N MET A 184 4.45 -18.78 -11.62
CA MET A 184 4.29 -20.18 -11.21
C MET A 184 4.45 -21.13 -12.39
N GLY A 185 3.83 -20.80 -13.53
CA GLY A 185 3.94 -21.61 -14.76
C GLY A 185 5.31 -21.52 -15.43
N GLN A 186 5.98 -20.37 -15.36
CA GLN A 186 7.28 -20.16 -16.00
C GLN A 186 8.46 -20.74 -15.22
N LEU A 187 8.40 -20.67 -13.89
CA LEU A 187 9.50 -21.02 -12.99
C LEU A 187 9.23 -22.30 -12.18
N GLU A 188 8.07 -22.94 -12.39
CA GLU A 188 7.62 -24.15 -11.67
C GLU A 188 7.61 -23.96 -10.13
N LEU A 189 7.16 -22.78 -9.69
CA LEU A 189 7.11 -22.39 -8.28
C LEU A 189 5.70 -22.54 -7.71
N ASP A 190 5.60 -22.64 -6.39
CA ASP A 190 4.34 -22.40 -5.70
C ASP A 190 3.98 -20.90 -5.67
N SER A 191 2.77 -20.58 -5.26
CA SER A 191 2.26 -19.21 -5.27
C SER A 191 2.99 -18.28 -4.29
N VAL A 192 3.43 -18.80 -3.13
CA VAL A 192 4.12 -18.02 -2.10
C VAL A 192 5.50 -17.62 -2.63
N GLU A 193 6.19 -18.57 -3.22
CA GLU A 193 7.53 -18.42 -3.76
C GLU A 193 7.56 -17.55 -5.04
N ALA A 194 6.52 -17.66 -5.88
CA ALA A 194 6.33 -16.78 -7.03
C ALA A 194 6.04 -15.33 -6.61
N LEU A 195 5.16 -15.12 -5.62
CA LEU A 195 4.87 -13.79 -5.09
C LEU A 195 6.10 -13.18 -4.39
N ALA A 196 6.87 -14.00 -3.67
CA ALA A 196 8.11 -13.60 -3.04
C ALA A 196 9.13 -13.12 -4.09
N ARG A 197 9.28 -13.83 -5.22
CA ARG A 197 10.14 -13.38 -6.33
C ARG A 197 9.71 -12.06 -6.94
N LEU A 198 8.41 -11.89 -7.19
CA LEU A 198 7.87 -10.64 -7.71
C LEU A 198 8.20 -9.46 -6.78
N ARG A 199 7.96 -9.64 -5.47
CA ARG A 199 8.25 -8.63 -4.45
C ARG A 199 9.75 -8.39 -4.26
N ALA A 200 10.57 -9.43 -4.37
CA ALA A 200 12.02 -9.29 -4.31
C ALA A 200 12.55 -8.46 -5.49
N HIS A 201 12.02 -8.68 -6.71
CA HIS A 201 12.37 -7.84 -7.85
C HIS A 201 11.94 -6.39 -7.63
N ALA A 202 10.70 -6.17 -7.21
CA ALA A 202 10.19 -4.83 -6.90
C ALA A 202 11.05 -4.10 -5.86
N PHE A 203 11.51 -4.82 -4.82
CA PHE A 203 12.44 -4.32 -3.83
C PHE A 203 13.80 -3.92 -4.41
N LEU A 204 14.40 -4.76 -5.26
CA LEU A 204 15.70 -4.47 -5.87
C LEU A 204 15.65 -3.28 -6.84
N THR A 205 14.51 -3.02 -7.47
CA THR A 205 14.35 -1.97 -8.48
C THR A 205 13.69 -0.69 -7.96
N GLY A 206 13.22 -0.66 -6.70
CA GLY A 206 12.46 0.47 -6.15
C GLY A 206 11.10 0.70 -6.82
N GLN A 207 10.57 -0.33 -7.49
CA GLN A 207 9.26 -0.32 -8.13
C GLN A 207 8.19 -0.86 -7.18
N THR A 208 6.92 -0.58 -7.45
CA THR A 208 5.82 -1.24 -6.73
C THR A 208 5.61 -2.67 -7.26
N ALA A 209 5.03 -3.54 -6.44
CA ALA A 209 4.64 -4.88 -6.89
C ALA A 209 3.68 -4.83 -8.09
N SER A 210 2.77 -3.85 -8.15
CA SER A 210 1.86 -3.67 -9.28
C SER A 210 2.58 -3.24 -10.56
N GLU A 211 3.60 -2.37 -10.48
CA GLU A 211 4.44 -2.02 -11.64
C GLU A 211 5.15 -3.25 -12.21
N VAL A 212 5.78 -4.05 -11.34
CA VAL A 212 6.45 -5.30 -11.74
C VAL A 212 5.44 -6.29 -12.32
N ALA A 213 4.25 -6.39 -11.74
CA ALA A 213 3.19 -7.26 -12.24
C ALA A 213 2.76 -6.89 -13.67
N TRP A 214 2.55 -5.60 -13.95
CA TRP A 214 2.24 -5.13 -15.29
C TRP A 214 3.37 -5.39 -16.27
N ASP A 215 4.62 -5.16 -15.86
CA ASP A 215 5.79 -5.46 -16.70
C ASP A 215 5.85 -6.95 -17.09
N ILE A 216 5.46 -7.87 -16.19
CA ILE A 216 5.37 -9.31 -16.46
C ILE A 216 4.19 -9.64 -17.39
N ILE A 217 3.00 -9.11 -17.10
CA ILE A 217 1.77 -9.36 -17.90
C ILE A 217 1.96 -8.89 -19.33
N GLU A 218 2.56 -7.72 -19.52
CA GLU A 218 2.87 -7.13 -20.83
C GLU A 218 4.10 -7.76 -21.50
N ARG A 219 4.74 -8.73 -20.84
CA ARG A 219 5.97 -9.42 -21.29
C ARG A 219 7.15 -8.47 -21.53
N ARG A 220 7.20 -7.35 -20.83
CA ARG A 220 8.35 -6.42 -20.79
C ARG A 220 9.43 -6.90 -19.83
N LEU A 221 9.05 -7.68 -18.82
CA LEU A 221 9.94 -8.30 -17.84
C LEU A 221 9.77 -9.83 -17.83
N VAL A 222 10.89 -10.54 -17.78
CA VAL A 222 10.95 -11.98 -17.55
C VAL A 222 11.87 -12.21 -16.37
N LEU A 223 11.34 -12.67 -15.25
CA LEU A 223 12.14 -13.04 -14.09
C LEU A 223 12.82 -14.39 -14.35
N SER A 224 14.12 -14.45 -14.10
CA SER A 224 14.89 -15.70 -14.26
C SER A 224 14.95 -16.48 -12.94
N SER A 225 15.27 -17.77 -13.02
CA SER A 225 15.47 -18.61 -11.82
C SER A 225 16.63 -18.13 -10.93
N ASP A 226 17.56 -17.35 -11.50
CA ASP A 226 18.89 -17.09 -10.95
C ASP A 226 19.05 -15.70 -10.32
N ASP A 227 17.97 -14.93 -10.14
CA ASP A 227 17.98 -13.67 -9.37
C ASP A 227 18.10 -13.91 -7.85
N ASN A 228 19.05 -14.76 -7.46
CA ASN A 228 19.48 -14.98 -6.09
C ASN A 228 20.67 -14.03 -5.83
N PRO A 229 20.63 -13.13 -4.82
CA PRO A 229 21.72 -12.20 -4.51
C PRO A 229 22.97 -12.87 -3.91
N THR A 230 23.23 -14.15 -4.19
CA THR A 230 24.38 -14.91 -3.69
C THR A 230 25.11 -15.67 -4.81
N SER A 231 25.71 -14.93 -5.75
CA SER A 231 26.79 -15.48 -6.57
C SER A 231 28.04 -14.62 -6.44
N GLY A 232 28.82 -14.95 -5.42
CA GLY A 232 30.04 -14.26 -5.03
C GLY A 232 30.91 -15.10 -4.11
N TYR A 233 31.01 -16.41 -4.35
CA TYR A 233 32.08 -17.23 -3.79
C TYR A 233 32.76 -17.99 -4.94
N ASP A 234 33.72 -17.30 -5.56
CA ASP A 234 34.79 -17.92 -6.32
C ASP A 234 35.60 -18.81 -5.38
N SER A 235 35.44 -20.12 -5.49
CA SER A 235 36.33 -21.10 -4.86
C SER A 235 37.36 -21.54 -5.90
N GLY A 236 38.34 -20.69 -6.13
CA GLY A 236 39.61 -21.09 -6.70
C GLY A 236 40.40 -21.94 -5.69
N SER A 237 41.07 -22.96 -6.24
CA SER A 237 42.09 -23.84 -5.64
C SER A 237 41.56 -25.16 -5.06
N ILE A 238 41.76 -26.25 -5.81
CA ILE A 238 42.81 -27.26 -5.56
C ILE A 238 43.35 -27.76 -6.91
#